data_AF-A0A950SIN3-F1
#
_entry.id   AF-A0A950SIN3-F1
#
_cell.length_a   1.000
_cell.length_b   1.000
_cell.length_c   1.000
_cell.angle_alpha   90.00
_cell.angle_beta   90.00
_cell.angle_gamma   90.00
#
_symmetry.space_group_name_H-M   'P 1'
#
loop_
_entity.id
_entity.type
_entity.pdbx_description
1 polymer ?
#
loop_
_entity_poly.entity_id
_entity_poly.type
_entity_poly.pdbx_seq_one_letter_code
_entity_poly.pdbx_strand_id
1 'polypeptide(L)'
;MLDPALIQRIRAIFLHREPRVTVGVAADLLGFSFAEMKATIANGDIEVVETGGGTRIERCELAAYATQQWPLTSIEEALERDAALVLPAALRTRTFTVRLPRYQIGALQVLAAEGREPVETMLMRMFEELTDLHHERLARVIPGLAEAMAWPGGSVGWHGRSHPFESE
;
A
#
# COMPACT_ATOMS: atom_id res chain seq x y z
N MET A 1 -0.09 -8.01 17.02
CA MET A 1 -1.50 -7.66 17.27
C MET A 1 -1.61 -6.18 17.02
N LEU A 2 -2.33 -5.80 15.96
CA LEU A 2 -2.52 -4.41 15.58
C LEU A 2 -3.33 -3.64 16.62
N ASP A 3 -3.09 -2.34 16.70
CA ASP A 3 -3.87 -1.40 17.52
C ASP A 3 -5.36 -1.40 17.07
N PRO A 4 -6.33 -1.57 17.99
CA PRO A 4 -7.76 -1.55 17.65
C PRO A 4 -8.21 -0.28 16.90
N ALA A 5 -7.64 0.89 17.21
CA ALA A 5 -8.01 2.12 16.52
C ALA A 5 -7.49 2.13 15.07
N LEU A 6 -6.29 1.61 14.84
CA LEU A 6 -5.77 1.38 13.49
C LEU A 6 -6.62 0.37 12.70
N ILE A 7 -7.02 -0.75 13.32
CA ILE A 7 -7.90 -1.74 12.69
C ILE A 7 -9.19 -1.07 12.21
N GLN A 8 -9.82 -0.25 13.05
CA GLN A 8 -11.06 0.45 12.67
C GLN A 8 -10.86 1.44 11.53
N ARG A 9 -9.75 2.19 11.52
CA ARG A 9 -9.41 3.10 10.42
C ARG A 9 -9.22 2.36 9.09
N ILE A 10 -8.44 1.28 9.09
CA ILE A 10 -8.23 0.44 7.89
C ILE A 10 -9.58 -0.09 7.38
N ARG A 11 -10.36 -0.73 8.25
CA ARG A 11 -11.67 -1.28 7.88
C ARG A 11 -12.60 -0.18 7.35
N ALA A 12 -12.60 0.99 7.98
CA ALA A 12 -13.46 2.10 7.57
C ALA A 12 -13.08 2.69 6.21
N ILE A 13 -11.80 2.68 5.79
CA ILE A 13 -11.37 3.08 4.44
C ILE A 13 -11.75 2.01 3.41
N PHE A 14 -11.35 0.77 3.66
CA PHE A 14 -11.42 -0.31 2.66
C PHE A 14 -12.80 -0.95 2.52
N LEU A 15 -13.62 -0.92 3.57
CA LEU A 15 -15.01 -1.41 3.57
C LEU A 15 -16.03 -0.28 3.46
N HIS A 16 -15.59 0.97 3.28
CA HIS A 16 -16.50 2.09 3.10
C HIS A 16 -17.40 1.87 1.89
N ARG A 17 -18.71 2.06 2.06
CA ARG A 17 -19.69 1.88 0.98
C ARG A 17 -19.76 3.07 0.05
N GLU A 18 -19.54 4.27 0.56
CA GLU A 18 -19.63 5.47 -0.26
C GLU A 18 -18.36 5.61 -1.12
N PRO A 19 -18.50 5.94 -2.42
CA PRO A 19 -17.37 6.05 -3.32
C PRO A 19 -16.49 7.27 -3.03
N ARG A 20 -17.00 8.23 -2.23
CA ARG A 20 -16.34 9.51 -1.96
C ARG A 20 -16.59 9.95 -0.52
N VAL A 21 -15.60 10.61 0.07
CA VAL A 21 -15.68 11.16 1.43
C VAL A 21 -15.35 12.66 1.44
N THR A 22 -15.74 13.37 2.50
CA THR A 22 -15.28 14.74 2.72
C THR A 22 -13.82 14.75 3.18
N VAL A 23 -13.15 15.89 3.02
CA VAL A 23 -11.79 16.11 3.54
C VAL A 23 -11.71 15.86 5.05
N GLY A 24 -12.72 16.28 5.82
CA GLY A 24 -12.76 16.04 7.27
C GLY A 24 -12.83 14.55 7.63
N VAL A 25 -13.73 13.81 6.97
CA VAL A 25 -13.85 12.36 7.17
C VAL A 25 -12.56 11.65 6.76
N ALA A 26 -11.95 12.04 5.64
CA ALA A 26 -10.68 11.46 5.20
C ALA A 26 -9.54 11.71 6.21
N ALA A 27 -9.48 12.92 6.80
CA ALA A 27 -8.52 13.23 7.86
C ALA A 27 -8.69 12.29 9.07
N ASP A 28 -9.93 12.14 9.55
CA ASP A 28 -10.25 11.24 10.67
C ASP A 28 -9.86 9.78 10.36
N LEU A 29 -10.12 9.34 9.13
CA LEU A 29 -9.82 7.98 8.66
C LEU A 29 -8.31 7.70 8.54
N LEU A 30 -7.50 8.71 8.21
CA LEU A 30 -6.03 8.59 8.19
C LEU A 30 -5.41 8.86 9.56
N GLY A 31 -6.18 9.37 10.52
CA GLY A 31 -5.67 9.83 11.82
C GLY A 31 -4.91 11.15 11.73
N PHE A 32 -5.19 11.96 10.71
CA PHE A 32 -4.59 13.27 10.48
C PHE A 32 -5.45 14.37 11.09
N SER A 33 -4.80 15.46 11.49
CA SER A 33 -5.47 16.73 11.68
C SER A 33 -5.96 17.29 10.34
N PHE A 34 -6.97 18.16 10.39
CA PHE A 34 -7.45 18.84 9.18
C PHE A 34 -6.37 19.67 8.46
N ALA A 35 -5.39 20.19 9.21
CA ALA A 35 -4.27 20.94 8.66
C ALA A 35 -3.29 20.03 7.90
N GLU A 36 -2.95 18.88 8.47
CA GLU A 36 -2.13 17.86 7.80
C GLU A 36 -2.81 17.37 6.53
N MET A 37 -4.11 17.05 6.60
CA MET A 37 -4.87 16.62 5.43
C MET A 37 -4.86 17.66 4.30
N LYS A 38 -5.02 18.95 4.64
CA LYS A 38 -4.92 20.03 3.66
C LYS A 38 -3.53 20.14 3.04
N ALA A 39 -2.47 19.93 3.83
CA ALA A 39 -1.10 19.95 3.33
C ALA A 39 -0.86 18.77 2.36
N THR A 40 -1.32 17.57 2.71
CA THR A 40 -1.26 16.38 1.85
C THR A 40 -1.95 16.62 0.50
N ILE A 41 -3.15 17.20 0.51
CA ILE A 41 -3.87 17.57 -0.73
C ILE A 41 -3.10 18.64 -1.52
N ALA A 42 -2.59 19.68 -0.84
CA ALA A 42 -1.86 20.76 -1.49
C ALA A 42 -0.54 20.31 -2.13
N ASN A 43 0.10 19.27 -1.57
CA ASN A 43 1.30 18.64 -2.13
C ASN A 43 1.00 17.75 -3.34
N GLY A 44 -0.27 17.46 -3.62
CA GLY A 44 -0.69 16.54 -4.68
C GLY A 44 -0.57 15.07 -4.29
N ASP A 45 -0.36 14.76 -3.01
CA ASP A 45 -0.26 13.38 -2.53
C ASP A 45 -1.63 12.67 -2.49
N ILE A 46 -2.72 13.46 -2.43
CA ILE A 46 -4.11 13.00 -2.51
C ILE A 46 -4.87 13.91 -3.45
N GLU A 47 -5.43 13.33 -4.51
CA GLU A 47 -6.30 14.04 -5.44
C GLU A 47 -7.71 14.28 -4.88
N VAL A 48 -8.31 15.40 -5.28
CA VAL A 48 -9.67 15.78 -4.89
C VAL A 48 -10.53 16.09 -6.12
N VAL A 49 -11.83 15.85 -5.99
CA VAL A 49 -12.83 16.17 -7.00
C VAL A 49 -13.77 17.24 -6.44
N GLU A 50 -13.96 18.30 -7.21
CA GLU A 50 -14.97 19.31 -6.91
C GLU A 50 -16.36 18.81 -7.30
N THR A 51 -17.29 18.88 -6.35
CA THR A 51 -18.70 18.52 -6.57
C THR A 51 -19.59 19.70 -6.21
N GLY A 52 -20.86 19.68 -6.65
CA GLY A 52 -21.83 20.69 -6.23
C GLY A 52 -22.02 20.80 -4.70
N GLY A 53 -21.59 19.78 -3.94
CA GLY A 53 -21.57 19.74 -2.47
C GLY A 53 -20.18 19.93 -1.84
N GLY A 54 -19.25 20.56 -2.56
CA GLY A 54 -17.87 20.86 -2.12
C GLY A 54 -16.83 19.83 -2.55
N THR A 55 -15.59 20.06 -2.11
CA THR A 55 -14.42 19.20 -2.34
C THR A 55 -14.59 17.81 -1.71
N ARG A 56 -14.36 16.76 -2.50
CA ARG A 56 -14.46 15.35 -2.08
C ARG A 56 -13.21 14.58 -2.49
N ILE A 57 -12.92 13.49 -1.78
CA ILE A 57 -11.84 12.56 -2.10
C ILE A 57 -12.46 11.24 -2.53
N GLU A 58 -11.97 10.65 -3.61
CA GLU A 58 -12.40 9.32 -4.01
C GLU A 58 -11.84 8.26 -3.06
N ARG A 59 -12.65 7.24 -2.76
CA ARG A 59 -12.25 6.19 -1.81
C ARG A 59 -11.03 5.41 -2.29
N CYS A 60 -10.91 5.20 -3.61
CA CYS A 60 -9.75 4.54 -4.21
C CYS A 60 -8.46 5.34 -4.01
N GLU A 61 -8.54 6.67 -4.11
CA GLU A 61 -7.43 7.57 -3.83
C GLU A 61 -7.02 7.52 -2.35
N LEU A 62 -7.99 7.58 -1.45
CA LEU A 62 -7.75 7.45 -0.02
C LEU A 62 -7.12 6.09 0.34
N ALA A 63 -7.61 5.02 -0.30
CA ALA A 63 -7.05 3.68 -0.15
C ALA A 63 -5.62 3.59 -0.71
N ALA A 64 -5.34 4.23 -1.85
CA ALA A 64 -4.01 4.24 -2.47
C ALA A 64 -3.01 4.97 -1.57
N TYR A 65 -3.42 6.10 -0.98
CA TYR A 65 -2.61 6.77 0.02
C TYR A 65 -2.39 5.90 1.26
N ALA A 66 -3.44 5.25 1.77
CA ALA A 66 -3.34 4.35 2.92
C ALA A 66 -2.35 3.20 2.71
N THR A 67 -2.26 2.65 1.49
CA THR A 67 -1.27 1.60 1.15
C THR A 67 0.18 2.07 1.18
N GLN A 68 0.43 3.38 1.09
CA GLN A 68 1.76 3.95 1.26
C GLN A 68 2.12 4.13 2.74
N GLN A 69 1.11 4.23 3.62
CA GLN A 69 1.29 4.45 5.05
C GLN A 69 1.36 3.16 5.86
N TRP A 70 0.61 2.13 5.43
CA TRP A 70 0.48 0.88 6.18
C TRP A 70 0.95 -0.31 5.36
N PRO A 71 1.75 -1.22 5.94
CA PRO A 71 2.11 -2.47 5.28
C PRO A 71 0.87 -3.26 4.86
N LEU A 72 0.96 -3.93 3.71
CA LEU A 72 -0.11 -4.79 3.19
C LEU A 72 -0.53 -5.87 4.19
N THR A 73 0.42 -6.43 4.94
CA THR A 73 0.15 -7.40 6.02
C THR A 73 -0.76 -6.81 7.11
N SER A 74 -0.54 -5.55 7.50
CA SER A 74 -1.39 -4.85 8.46
C SER A 74 -2.79 -4.61 7.90
N ILE A 75 -2.91 -4.30 6.61
CA ILE A 75 -4.19 -4.12 5.93
C ILE A 75 -4.97 -5.44 5.91
N GLU A 76 -4.31 -6.53 5.51
CA GLU A 76 -4.93 -7.85 5.45
C GLU A 76 -5.33 -8.36 6.85
N GLU A 77 -4.47 -8.21 7.88
CA GLU A 77 -4.77 -8.58 9.27
C GLU A 77 -5.99 -7.82 9.78
N ALA A 78 -6.11 -6.51 9.52
CA ALA A 78 -7.26 -5.71 9.94
C ALA A 78 -8.57 -6.04 9.21
N LEU A 79 -8.49 -6.50 7.95
CA LEU A 79 -9.66 -6.90 7.18
C LEU A 79 -10.17 -8.30 7.57
N GLU A 80 -9.31 -9.17 8.07
CA GLU A 80 -9.64 -10.54 8.46
C GLU A 80 -10.45 -11.29 7.38
N ARG A 81 -11.68 -11.72 7.71
CA ARG A 81 -12.57 -12.45 6.79
C ARG A 81 -13.03 -11.59 5.60
N ASP A 82 -13.01 -10.27 5.74
CA ASP A 82 -13.41 -9.34 4.68
C ASP A 82 -12.28 -9.06 3.69
N ALA A 83 -11.05 -9.52 3.98
CA ALA A 83 -9.91 -9.35 3.07
C ALA A 83 -10.21 -9.92 1.68
N ALA A 84 -11.00 -11.01 1.63
CA ALA A 84 -11.37 -11.63 0.37
C ALA A 84 -12.31 -10.79 -0.52
N LEU A 85 -12.99 -9.80 0.05
CA LEU A 85 -13.91 -8.89 -0.64
C LEU A 85 -13.19 -7.65 -1.18
N VAL A 86 -12.02 -7.31 -0.62
CA VAL A 86 -11.29 -6.06 -0.92
C VAL A 86 -10.00 -6.34 -1.67
N LEU A 87 -9.24 -7.35 -1.25
CA LEU A 87 -7.91 -7.64 -1.77
C LEU A 87 -8.01 -8.64 -2.93
N PRO A 88 -7.45 -8.28 -4.11
CA PRO A 88 -7.25 -9.22 -5.21
C PRO A 88 -6.54 -10.48 -4.70
N ALA A 89 -6.89 -11.64 -5.25
CA ALA A 89 -6.36 -12.91 -4.75
C ALA A 89 -4.82 -12.99 -4.80
N ALA A 90 -4.21 -12.38 -5.83
CA ALA A 90 -2.75 -12.32 -5.99
C ALA A 90 -2.06 -11.34 -5.01
N LEU A 91 -2.81 -10.46 -4.35
CA LEU A 91 -2.30 -9.51 -3.37
C LEU A 91 -2.37 -10.06 -1.92
N ARG A 92 -3.04 -11.19 -1.69
CA ARG A 92 -3.14 -11.78 -0.35
C ARG A 92 -1.82 -12.42 0.06
N THR A 93 -1.39 -12.12 1.28
CA THR A 93 -0.08 -12.53 1.78
C THR A 93 -0.10 -13.98 2.24
N ARG A 94 1.07 -14.62 2.15
CA ARG A 94 1.31 -15.98 2.65
C ARG A 94 2.73 -16.09 3.18
N THR A 95 2.92 -16.89 4.21
CA THR A 95 4.26 -17.19 4.72
C THR A 95 5.05 -18.01 3.71
N PHE A 96 6.25 -17.54 3.39
CA PHE A 96 7.23 -18.25 2.57
C PHE A 96 8.48 -18.52 3.40
N THR A 97 8.91 -19.77 3.48
CA THR A 97 10.06 -20.17 4.30
C THR A 97 11.16 -20.78 3.44
N VAL A 98 12.38 -20.27 3.58
CA VAL A 98 13.56 -20.71 2.83
C VAL A 98 14.71 -21.08 3.75
N ARG A 99 15.56 -22.00 3.30
CA ARG A 99 16.84 -22.29 3.96
C ARG A 99 17.95 -21.56 3.23
N LEU A 100 18.60 -20.63 3.92
CA LEU A 100 19.72 -19.85 3.38
C LEU A 100 21.03 -20.23 4.10
N PRO A 101 22.18 -20.20 3.41
CA PRO A 101 23.48 -20.16 4.04
C PRO A 101 23.56 -19.09 5.15
N ARG A 102 24.25 -19.43 6.25
CA ARG A 102 24.39 -18.54 7.41
C ARG A 102 24.93 -17.16 7.07
N TYR A 103 25.85 -17.06 6.10
CA TYR A 103 26.43 -15.78 5.69
C TYR A 103 25.39 -14.86 5.04
N GLN A 104 24.40 -15.40 4.33
CA GLN A 104 23.33 -14.61 3.71
C GLN A 104 22.38 -14.06 4.77
N ILE A 105 22.05 -14.87 5.79
CA ILE A 105 21.25 -14.41 6.93
C ILE A 105 21.98 -13.28 7.66
N GLY A 106 23.29 -13.44 7.91
CA GLY A 106 24.12 -12.38 8.51
C GLY A 106 24.16 -11.11 7.66
N ALA A 107 24.31 -11.24 6.33
CA ALA A 107 24.30 -10.09 5.43
C ALA A 107 22.96 -9.33 5.47
N LEU A 108 21.83 -10.04 5.42
CA LEU A 108 20.50 -9.43 5.51
C LEU A 108 20.32 -8.67 6.83
N GLN A 109 20.81 -9.22 7.95
CA GLN A 109 20.73 -8.58 9.26
C GLN A 109 21.56 -7.29 9.34
N VAL A 110 22.76 -7.29 8.76
CA VAL A 110 23.63 -6.10 8.72
C VAL A 110 22.99 -4.99 7.89
N LEU A 111 22.57 -5.31 6.65
CA LEU A 111 21.98 -4.33 5.74
C LEU A 111 20.68 -3.72 6.30
N ALA A 112 19.82 -4.55 6.88
CA ALA A 112 18.58 -4.08 7.50
C ALA A 112 18.87 -3.15 8.70
N ALA A 113 19.88 -3.47 9.51
CA ALA A 113 20.30 -2.63 10.63
C ALA A 113 20.86 -1.28 10.17
N GLU A 114 21.65 -1.26 9.09
CA GLU A 114 22.15 -0.02 8.46
C GLU A 114 21.00 0.86 7.97
N GLY A 115 19.99 0.25 7.35
CA GLY A 115 18.74 0.90 6.92
C GLY A 115 17.76 1.24 8.06
N ARG A 116 18.06 0.85 9.31
CA ARG A 116 17.18 0.99 10.49
C ARG A 116 15.79 0.40 10.29
N GLU A 117 15.70 -0.71 9.57
CA GLU A 117 14.44 -1.41 9.30
C GLU A 117 14.52 -2.90 9.67
N PRO A 118 13.38 -3.57 9.90
CA PRO A 118 13.34 -5.02 10.01
C PRO A 118 13.78 -5.71 8.71
N VAL A 119 14.39 -6.89 8.82
CA VAL A 119 14.77 -7.73 7.65
C VAL A 119 13.56 -8.03 6.76
N GLU A 120 12.39 -8.22 7.35
CA GLU A 120 11.14 -8.46 6.63
C GLU A 120 10.78 -7.29 5.70
N THR A 121 10.85 -6.06 6.20
CA THR A 121 10.59 -4.84 5.40
C THR A 121 11.56 -4.74 4.23
N MET A 122 12.84 -4.98 4.46
CA MET A 122 13.86 -4.97 3.42
C MET A 122 13.58 -6.04 2.34
N LEU A 123 13.25 -7.27 2.75
CA LEU A 123 12.92 -8.35 1.82
C LEU A 123 11.67 -8.05 1.00
N MET A 124 10.63 -7.48 1.62
CA MET A 124 9.42 -7.07 0.90
C MET A 124 9.76 -6.05 -0.19
N ARG A 125 10.55 -5.02 0.13
CA ARG A 125 11.03 -4.04 -0.87
C ARG A 125 11.82 -4.70 -2.00
N MET A 126 12.73 -5.62 -1.68
CA MET A 126 13.50 -6.36 -2.70
C MET A 126 12.58 -7.19 -3.62
N PHE A 127 11.50 -7.78 -3.09
CA PHE A 127 10.53 -8.52 -3.90
C PHE A 127 9.64 -7.61 -4.75
N GLU A 128 9.28 -6.42 -4.25
CA GLU A 128 8.59 -5.38 -5.01
C GLU A 128 9.46 -4.93 -6.18
N GLU A 129 10.74 -4.61 -5.95
CA GLU A 129 11.70 -4.24 -7.00
C GLU A 129 11.84 -5.34 -8.08
N LEU A 130 11.92 -6.60 -7.68
CA LEU A 130 11.94 -7.74 -8.63
C LEU A 130 10.64 -7.87 -9.42
N THR A 131 9.50 -7.58 -8.80
CA THR A 131 8.19 -7.63 -9.45
C THR A 131 8.08 -6.53 -10.48
N ASP A 132 8.48 -5.31 -10.13
CA ASP A 132 8.47 -4.14 -11.00
C ASP A 132 9.38 -4.34 -12.21
N LEU A 133 10.60 -4.84 -11.98
CA LEU A 133 11.58 -5.14 -13.03
C LEU A 133 11.07 -6.16 -14.05
N HIS A 134 10.20 -7.08 -13.63
CA HIS A 134 9.72 -8.17 -14.47
C HIS A 134 8.21 -8.13 -14.74
N HIS A 135 7.53 -7.02 -14.44
CA HIS A 135 6.08 -6.96 -14.37
C HIS A 135 5.38 -7.39 -15.67
N GLU A 136 5.86 -6.96 -16.85
CA GLU A 136 5.25 -7.35 -18.13
C GLU A 136 5.26 -8.87 -18.35
N ARG A 137 6.36 -9.52 -17.97
CA ARG A 137 6.51 -10.97 -18.08
C ARG A 137 5.67 -11.66 -17.03
N LEU A 138 5.74 -11.22 -15.78
CA LEU A 138 5.02 -11.83 -14.67
C LEU A 138 3.50 -11.72 -14.85
N ALA A 139 3.00 -10.58 -15.34
CA ALA A 139 1.57 -10.35 -15.54
C ALA A 139 0.94 -11.29 -16.57
N ARG A 140 1.74 -11.84 -17.51
CA ARG A 140 1.27 -12.84 -18.48
C ARG A 140 1.18 -14.25 -17.91
N VAL A 141 1.88 -14.53 -16.81
CA VAL A 141 2.04 -15.88 -16.27
C VAL A 141 1.33 -16.06 -14.92
N ILE A 142 1.26 -15.01 -14.11
CA ILE A 142 0.65 -15.03 -12.78
C ILE A 142 -0.79 -14.51 -12.89
N PRO A 143 -1.81 -15.39 -12.72
CA PRO A 143 -3.20 -14.97 -12.77
C PRO A 143 -3.49 -13.92 -11.69
N GLY A 144 -4.16 -12.83 -12.08
CA GLY A 144 -4.56 -11.75 -11.17
C GLY A 144 -3.46 -10.75 -10.80
N LEU A 145 -2.23 -10.90 -11.32
CA LEU A 145 -1.16 -9.95 -10.99
C LEU A 145 -1.44 -8.55 -11.53
N ALA A 146 -1.96 -8.42 -12.76
CA ALA A 146 -2.31 -7.11 -13.32
C ALA A 146 -3.37 -6.37 -12.48
N GLU A 147 -4.35 -7.11 -11.94
CA GLU A 147 -5.35 -6.58 -11.03
C GLU A 147 -4.73 -6.17 -9.69
N ALA A 148 -3.84 -7.01 -9.13
CA ALA A 148 -3.14 -6.72 -7.89
C ALA A 148 -2.24 -5.46 -7.99
N MET A 149 -1.54 -5.27 -9.10
CA MET A 149 -0.68 -4.10 -9.33
C MET A 149 -1.47 -2.79 -9.58
N ALA A 150 -2.71 -2.91 -10.05
CA ALA A 150 -3.59 -1.76 -10.25
C ALA A 150 -4.42 -1.40 -9.00
N TRP A 151 -4.37 -2.23 -7.96
CA TRP A 151 -5.09 -2.01 -6.71
C TRP A 151 -4.34 -0.99 -5.84
N PRO A 152 -5.04 -0.12 -5.07
CA PRO A 152 -6.49 0.01 -4.92
C PRO A 152 -7.15 0.99 -5.90
N GLY A 153 -6.36 1.67 -6.74
CA GLY A 153 -6.82 2.71 -7.67
C GLY A 153 -7.72 2.21 -8.81
N GLY A 154 -7.65 0.93 -9.15
CA GLY A 154 -8.14 0.44 -10.43
C GLY A 154 -7.25 0.92 -11.57
N SER A 155 -7.26 0.22 -12.70
CA SER A 155 -6.36 0.43 -13.84
C SER A 155 -6.43 1.85 -14.42
N VAL A 156 -5.64 2.77 -13.86
CA VAL A 156 -5.24 4.03 -14.46
C VAL A 156 -3.72 4.01 -14.41
N GLY A 157 -3.11 4.14 -15.59
CA GLY A 157 -1.74 3.75 -15.92
C GLY A 157 -0.75 3.86 -14.77
N TRP A 158 -0.10 2.74 -14.47
CA TRP A 158 1.03 2.64 -13.55
C TRP A 158 2.11 3.64 -13.99
N HIS A 159 2.20 4.80 -13.34
CA HIS A 159 3.31 5.72 -13.52
C HIS A 159 4.41 5.25 -12.59
N GLY A 160 5.19 4.27 -13.06
CA GLY A 160 6.34 3.77 -12.34
C GLY A 160 7.19 4.95 -11.87
N ARG A 161 7.42 5.03 -10.56
CA ARG A 161 8.40 5.95 -9.99
C ARG A 161 9.77 5.53 -10.50
N SER A 162 10.20 6.16 -11.58
CA SER A 162 11.57 6.09 -12.08
C SER A 162 12.49 6.72 -11.03
N HIS A 163 13.04 5.90 -10.14
CA HIS A 163 14.29 6.28 -9.46
C HIS A 163 15.45 6.00 -10.42
N PRO A 164 16.27 7.01 -10.77
CA PRO A 164 17.50 6.75 -11.50
C PRO A 164 18.45 6.04 -10.55
N PHE A 165 18.85 4.82 -10.90
CA PHE A 165 19.96 4.14 -10.27
C PHE A 165 21.24 4.86 -10.72
N GLU A 166 21.75 5.78 -9.90
CA GLU A 166 23.09 6.32 -10.08
C GLU A 166 24.08 5.18 -9.87
N SER A 167 24.83 4.88 -10.93
CA SER A 167 25.92 3.91 -10.92
C SER A 167 27.22 4.66 -10.68
N GLU A 168 27.92 4.39 -9.58
CA GLU A 168 29.37 4.55 -9.44
C GLU A 168 29.98 3.32 -8.75
#